data_AF-A0A3N2M0D8-F1
#
_entry.id   AF-A0A3N2M0D8-F1
#
_cell.length_a   1.000
_cell.length_b   1.000
_cell.length_c   1.000
_cell.angle_alpha   90.00
_cell.angle_beta   90.00
_cell.angle_gamma   90.00
#
_symmetry.space_group_name_H-M   'P 1'
#
loop_
_entity.id
_entity.type
_entity.pdbx_description
1 polymer ?
#
loop_
_entity_poly.entity_id
_entity_poly.type
_entity_poly.pdbx_seq_one_letter_code
_entity_poly.pdbx_strand_id
1 'polypeptide(L)'
;MELIAISILILFITIACIRLWRYIDDRRLLRSVTSPKRGEWSERKTVLTLLRMGINPKAIFHDCYIRRRSGTYTQVDLVVATKCGLIAFEIKDYSGWIFGDVWQRYWTKVLAHGHEKYRFYNPLMQNKGHIMALRENLPHNPHIPIYSVVVFYGDCKLKNIKTDSDYEFVIYPNRIKRTVSRILSRQEANFGDKHEIMSVLRQAVKNGTDKDIVAAQVETAERAARRDSHRSFLRFLNPFNLFRCFRRW
;
A
#
# COMPACT_ATOMS: atom_id res chain seq x y z
N MET A 1 -45.41 -12.17 -21.86
CA MET A 1 -45.04 -11.24 -20.76
C MET A 1 -44.53 -11.99 -19.53
N GLU A 2 -45.23 -13.00 -19.04
CA GLU A 2 -44.82 -13.76 -17.83
C GLU A 2 -43.48 -14.48 -17.95
N LEU A 3 -43.22 -15.20 -19.06
CA LEU A 3 -41.93 -15.88 -19.29
C LEU A 3 -40.74 -14.91 -19.31
N ILE A 4 -40.94 -13.69 -19.84
CA ILE A 4 -39.91 -12.64 -19.87
C ILE A 4 -39.64 -12.14 -18.45
N ALA A 5 -40.69 -11.90 -17.65
CA ALA A 5 -40.56 -11.48 -16.26
C ALA A 5 -39.84 -12.54 -15.40
N ILE A 6 -40.16 -13.82 -15.57
CA ILE A 6 -39.49 -14.93 -14.88
C ILE A 6 -38.00 -14.99 -15.28
N SER A 7 -37.70 -14.86 -16.57
CA SER A 7 -36.31 -14.88 -17.06
C SER A 7 -35.47 -13.74 -16.49
N ILE A 8 -36.04 -12.53 -16.42
CA ILE A 8 -35.40 -11.36 -15.82
C ILE A 8 -35.17 -11.58 -14.31
N LEU A 9 -36.15 -12.13 -13.60
CA LEU A 9 -36.03 -12.44 -12.17
C LEU A 9 -34.90 -13.46 -11.92
N ILE A 10 -34.85 -14.54 -12.70
CA ILE A 10 -33.77 -15.54 -12.62
C ILE A 10 -32.42 -14.88 -12.84
N LEU A 11 -32.28 -14.02 -13.86
CA LEU A 11 -31.04 -13.29 -14.14
C LEU A 11 -30.60 -12.45 -12.93
N PHE A 12 -31.51 -11.71 -12.30
CA PHE A 12 -31.21 -10.93 -11.09
C PHE A 12 -30.75 -11.81 -9.93
N ILE A 13 -31.43 -12.94 -9.69
CA ILE A 13 -31.07 -13.91 -8.65
C ILE A 13 -29.68 -14.48 -8.94
N THR A 14 -29.41 -14.91 -10.17
CA THR A 14 -28.10 -15.43 -10.58
C THR A 14 -26.99 -14.41 -10.35
N ILE A 15 -27.19 -13.15 -10.75
CA ILE A 15 -26.22 -12.07 -10.51
C ILE A 15 -26.01 -11.85 -9.00
N ALA A 16 -27.08 -11.85 -8.21
CA ALA A 16 -27.01 -11.70 -6.76
C ALA A 16 -26.24 -12.86 -6.11
N CYS A 17 -26.52 -14.10 -6.49
CA CYS A 17 -25.80 -15.29 -6.04
C CYS A 17 -24.31 -15.23 -6.39
N ILE A 18 -23.96 -14.84 -7.62
CA ILE A 18 -22.57 -14.66 -8.05
C ILE A 18 -21.88 -13.59 -7.20
N ARG A 19 -22.54 -12.45 -6.95
CA ARG A 19 -21.99 -11.37 -6.10
C ARG A 19 -21.78 -11.83 -4.66
N LEU A 20 -22.75 -12.55 -4.09
CA LEU A 20 -22.65 -13.09 -2.73
C LEU A 20 -21.52 -14.11 -2.63
N TRP A 21 -21.42 -15.04 -3.59
CA TRP A 21 -20.35 -16.02 -3.64
C TRP A 21 -18.97 -15.36 -3.73
N ARG A 22 -18.80 -14.37 -4.63
CA ARG A 22 -17.55 -13.60 -4.74
C ARG A 22 -17.21 -12.85 -3.46
N TYR A 23 -18.20 -12.28 -2.79
CA TYR A 23 -18.01 -11.60 -1.51
C TYR A 23 -17.53 -12.57 -0.42
N ILE A 24 -18.14 -13.76 -0.33
CA ILE A 24 -17.75 -14.80 0.65
C ILE A 24 -16.34 -15.31 0.34
N ASP A 25 -16.05 -15.61 -0.92
CA ASP A 25 -14.73 -16.09 -1.36
C ASP A 25 -13.63 -15.05 -1.09
N ASP A 26 -13.87 -13.78 -1.41
CA ASP A 26 -12.93 -12.70 -1.09
C ASP A 26 -12.68 -12.58 0.41
N ARG A 27 -13.72 -12.72 1.24
CA ARG A 27 -13.54 -12.69 2.70
C ARG A 27 -12.75 -13.89 3.20
N ARG A 28 -12.93 -15.08 2.61
CA ARG A 28 -12.16 -16.28 2.93
C ARG A 28 -10.70 -16.13 2.53
N LEU A 29 -10.43 -15.69 1.30
CA LEU A 29 -9.09 -15.44 0.80
C LEU A 29 -8.37 -14.39 1.65
N LEU A 30 -8.98 -13.24 1.90
CA LEU A 30 -8.37 -12.18 2.69
C LEU A 30 -7.98 -12.65 4.10
N ARG A 31 -8.85 -13.43 4.76
CA ARG A 31 -8.60 -14.00 6.10
C ARG A 31 -7.40 -14.94 6.16
N SER A 32 -6.94 -15.49 5.03
CA SER A 32 -5.72 -16.32 4.99
C SER A 32 -4.42 -15.51 5.20
N VAL A 33 -4.50 -14.18 5.06
CA VAL A 33 -3.35 -13.26 5.22
C VAL A 33 -3.59 -12.29 6.37
N THR A 34 -4.78 -11.70 6.46
CA THR A 34 -5.02 -10.59 7.39
C THR A 34 -6.47 -10.51 7.86
N SER A 35 -6.68 -9.83 9.00
CA SER A 35 -8.02 -9.55 9.49
C SER A 35 -8.76 -8.60 8.55
N PRO A 36 -10.06 -8.80 8.27
CA PRO A 36 -10.84 -7.88 7.46
C PRO A 36 -10.95 -6.46 8.03
N LYS A 37 -10.50 -6.21 9.27
CA LYS A 37 -10.48 -4.88 9.91
C LYS A 37 -9.09 -4.26 10.01
N ARG A 38 -8.03 -4.98 9.60
CA ARG A 38 -6.65 -4.49 9.67
C ARG A 38 -6.31 -3.74 8.38
N GLY A 39 -5.55 -2.65 8.52
CA GLY A 39 -5.11 -1.80 7.40
C GLY A 39 -6.27 -1.14 6.65
N GLU A 40 -5.91 -0.36 5.65
CA GLU A 40 -6.87 0.34 4.82
C GLU A 40 -7.55 -0.59 3.78
N TRP A 41 -8.67 -0.15 3.22
CA TRP A 41 -9.39 -0.94 2.22
C TRP A 41 -8.57 -1.17 0.94
N SER A 42 -7.80 -0.17 0.51
CA SER A 42 -6.92 -0.23 -0.67
C SER A 42 -5.80 -1.26 -0.50
N GLU A 43 -5.25 -1.39 0.71
CA GLU A 43 -4.27 -2.41 1.08
C GLU A 43 -4.88 -3.81 1.03
N ARG A 44 -6.04 -4.01 1.68
CA ARG A 44 -6.79 -5.27 1.62
C ARG A 44 -7.16 -5.68 0.20
N LYS A 45 -7.48 -4.71 -0.67
CA LYS A 45 -7.74 -4.95 -2.10
C LYS A 45 -6.47 -5.34 -2.87
N THR A 46 -5.31 -4.81 -2.49
CA THR A 46 -4.00 -5.23 -3.03
C THR A 46 -3.69 -6.66 -2.62
N VAL A 47 -3.89 -7.02 -1.34
CA VAL A 47 -3.77 -8.40 -0.84
C VAL A 47 -4.65 -9.36 -1.64
N LEU A 48 -5.93 -9.04 -1.82
CA LEU A 48 -6.85 -9.85 -2.63
C LEU A 48 -6.40 -9.99 -4.08
N THR A 49 -5.83 -8.94 -4.66
CA THR A 49 -5.31 -8.98 -6.03
C THR A 49 -4.17 -9.98 -6.14
N LEU A 50 -3.23 -9.98 -5.19
CA LEU A 50 -2.10 -10.92 -5.14
C LEU A 50 -2.56 -12.36 -4.90
N LEU A 51 -3.49 -12.59 -3.97
CA LEU A 51 -4.06 -13.92 -3.72
C LEU A 51 -4.72 -14.50 -4.98
N ARG A 52 -5.49 -13.67 -5.71
CA ARG A 52 -6.10 -14.06 -7.00
C ARG A 52 -5.09 -14.25 -8.13
N MET A 53 -3.86 -13.76 -7.98
CA MET A 53 -2.76 -14.10 -8.88
C MET A 53 -2.12 -15.45 -8.56
N GLY A 54 -2.53 -16.12 -7.48
CA GLY A 54 -1.92 -17.36 -7.02
C GLY A 54 -0.69 -17.16 -6.12
N ILE A 55 -0.44 -15.94 -5.62
CA ILE A 55 0.61 -15.73 -4.63
C ILE A 55 0.22 -16.44 -3.34
N ASN A 56 1.12 -17.26 -2.82
CA ASN A 56 0.86 -18.03 -1.60
C ASN A 56 0.58 -17.08 -0.42
N PRO A 57 -0.52 -17.27 0.34
CA PRO A 57 -0.84 -16.45 1.50
C PRO A 57 0.32 -16.30 2.50
N LYS A 58 1.12 -17.36 2.71
CA LYS A 58 2.26 -17.37 3.65
C LYS A 58 3.42 -16.48 3.20
N ALA A 59 3.40 -16.01 1.97
CA ALA A 59 4.39 -15.12 1.39
C ALA A 59 3.95 -13.64 1.40
N ILE A 60 2.74 -13.35 1.88
CA ILE A 60 2.15 -12.01 1.90
C ILE A 60 2.09 -11.54 3.36
N PHE A 61 2.72 -10.39 3.64
CA PHE A 61 2.81 -9.83 4.98
C PHE A 61 2.19 -8.43 4.98
N HIS A 62 0.97 -8.35 5.52
CA HIS A 62 0.16 -7.13 5.51
C HIS A 62 0.40 -6.31 6.78
N ASP A 63 0.54 -4.99 6.61
CA ASP A 63 0.62 -4.00 7.68
C ASP A 63 1.80 -4.29 8.65
N CYS A 64 3.00 -4.24 8.10
CA CYS A 64 4.26 -4.64 8.73
C CYS A 64 4.92 -3.49 9.49
N TYR A 65 5.15 -3.62 10.79
CA TYR A 65 5.86 -2.62 11.61
C TYR A 65 7.31 -3.05 11.83
N ILE A 66 8.23 -2.43 11.07
CA ILE A 66 9.66 -2.72 11.06
C ILE A 66 10.39 -1.81 12.04
N ARG A 67 11.17 -2.39 12.94
CA ARG A 67 12.00 -1.63 13.88
C ARG A 67 13.18 -1.00 13.15
N ARG A 68 13.45 0.27 13.40
CA ARG A 68 14.65 0.98 12.92
C ARG A 68 15.78 0.84 13.94
N ARG A 69 17.02 1.07 13.52
CA ARG A 69 18.18 1.15 14.44
C ARG A 69 18.01 2.14 15.58
N SER A 70 17.29 3.24 15.36
CA SER A 70 16.94 4.24 16.38
C SER A 70 16.02 3.72 17.49
N GLY A 71 15.47 2.51 17.34
CA GLY A 71 14.49 1.93 18.27
C GLY A 71 13.03 2.30 17.95
N THR A 72 12.81 3.29 17.08
CA THR A 72 11.47 3.62 16.55
C THR A 72 11.03 2.60 15.51
N TYR A 73 9.76 2.64 15.12
CA TYR A 73 9.20 1.76 14.09
C TYR A 73 8.90 2.52 12.79
N THR A 74 8.69 1.78 11.72
CA THR A 74 8.06 2.26 10.50
C THR A 74 7.08 1.22 10.02
N GLN A 75 5.90 1.67 9.61
CA GLN A 75 4.92 0.80 8.99
C GLN A 75 5.20 0.70 7.49
N VAL A 76 5.04 -0.51 6.93
CA VAL A 76 5.10 -0.84 5.51
C VAL A 76 3.79 -1.53 5.18
N ASP A 77 3.01 -0.97 4.25
CA ASP A 77 1.63 -1.42 3.99
C ASP A 77 1.55 -2.90 3.65
N LEU A 78 2.49 -3.36 2.81
CA LEU A 78 2.51 -4.76 2.39
C LEU A 78 3.91 -5.16 1.92
N VAL A 79 4.40 -6.29 2.43
CA VAL A 79 5.62 -6.93 1.93
C VAL A 79 5.28 -8.29 1.37
N VAL A 80 5.80 -8.61 0.18
CA VAL A 80 5.63 -9.93 -0.45
C VAL A 80 6.99 -10.58 -0.62
N ALA A 81 7.18 -11.76 -0.03
CA ALA A 81 8.35 -12.59 -0.29
C ALA A 81 8.14 -13.37 -1.60
N THR A 82 9.10 -13.30 -2.51
CA THR A 82 9.03 -13.98 -3.81
C THR A 82 10.33 -14.71 -4.11
N LYS A 83 10.37 -15.53 -5.16
CA LYS A 83 11.62 -16.14 -5.62
C LYS A 83 12.64 -15.14 -6.18
N CYS A 84 12.21 -13.94 -6.56
CA CYS A 84 13.06 -12.90 -7.16
C CYS A 84 13.51 -11.85 -6.13
N GLY A 85 13.15 -12.00 -4.85
CA GLY A 85 13.41 -11.04 -3.78
C GLY A 85 12.13 -10.62 -3.05
N LEU A 86 12.17 -9.49 -2.35
CA LEU A 86 11.02 -8.92 -1.63
C LEU A 86 10.36 -7.82 -2.47
N ILE A 87 9.04 -7.68 -2.38
CA ILE A 87 8.31 -6.54 -2.94
C ILE A 87 7.72 -5.75 -1.78
N ALA A 88 8.17 -4.51 -1.58
CA ALA A 88 7.64 -3.58 -0.59
C ALA A 88 6.67 -2.62 -1.26
N PHE A 89 5.40 -2.72 -0.90
CA PHE A 89 4.34 -1.86 -1.40
C PHE A 89 4.12 -0.66 -0.48
N GLU A 90 3.90 0.49 -1.11
CA GLU A 90 3.39 1.71 -0.50
C GLU A 90 2.09 2.08 -1.22
N ILE A 91 1.00 2.25 -0.50
CA ILE A 91 -0.35 2.34 -1.06
C ILE A 91 -0.94 3.69 -0.66
N LYS A 92 -1.22 4.52 -1.67
CA LYS A 92 -1.87 5.82 -1.47
C LYS A 92 -3.26 5.80 -2.07
N ASP A 93 -4.26 6.21 -1.30
CA ASP A 93 -5.63 6.42 -1.79
C ASP A 93 -5.91 7.92 -1.84
N TYR A 94 -5.82 8.50 -3.04
CA TYR A 94 -5.95 9.94 -3.25
C TYR A 94 -6.94 10.27 -4.37
N SER A 95 -7.33 11.54 -4.41
CA SER A 95 -8.13 12.11 -5.50
C SER A 95 -7.40 13.29 -6.14
N GLY A 96 -7.81 13.65 -7.35
CA GLY A 96 -7.32 14.84 -8.07
C GLY A 96 -6.03 14.59 -8.86
N TRP A 97 -5.34 15.67 -9.23
CA TRP A 97 -4.09 15.57 -9.99
C TRP A 97 -2.91 15.50 -9.04
N ILE A 98 -2.01 14.56 -9.28
CA ILE A 98 -0.81 14.36 -8.47
C ILE A 98 0.39 14.80 -9.30
N PHE A 99 1.12 15.79 -8.79
CA PHE A 99 2.34 16.32 -9.38
C PHE A 99 3.53 16.03 -8.48
N GLY A 100 4.61 15.55 -9.08
CA GLY A 100 5.84 15.24 -8.38
C GLY A 100 6.87 14.61 -9.30
N ASP A 101 8.09 14.50 -8.80
CA ASP A 101 9.16 13.71 -9.41
C ASP A 101 9.94 12.93 -8.34
N VAL A 102 10.82 12.03 -8.77
CA VAL A 102 11.58 11.14 -7.88
C VAL A 102 12.56 11.87 -6.96
N TRP A 103 12.99 13.08 -7.32
CA TRP A 103 13.99 13.88 -6.61
C TRP A 103 13.36 14.85 -5.61
N GLN A 104 12.10 15.22 -5.83
CA GLN A 104 11.35 16.09 -4.95
C GLN A 104 11.02 15.41 -3.62
N ARG A 105 11.34 16.07 -2.51
CA ARG A 105 10.99 15.60 -1.16
C ARG A 105 9.49 15.50 -0.90
N TYR A 106 8.71 16.39 -1.53
CA TYR A 106 7.27 16.45 -1.37
C TYR A 106 6.60 16.59 -2.72
N TRP A 107 5.55 15.80 -2.92
CA TRP A 107 4.65 15.90 -4.05
C TRP A 107 3.46 16.78 -3.70
N THR A 108 2.67 17.17 -4.70
CA THR A 108 1.49 18.00 -4.55
C THR A 108 0.29 17.31 -5.14
N LYS A 109 -0.79 17.15 -4.36
CA LYS A 109 -2.11 16.83 -4.90
C LYS A 109 -2.89 18.13 -5.13
N VAL A 110 -3.55 18.20 -6.27
CA VAL A 110 -4.38 19.32 -6.70
C VAL A 110 -5.82 18.83 -6.84
N LEU A 111 -6.70 19.43 -6.04
CA LEU A 111 -8.13 19.12 -5.95
C LEU A 111 -8.96 20.30 -6.46
N ALA A 112 -10.28 20.12 -6.49
CA ALA A 112 -11.25 21.17 -6.84
C ALA A 112 -10.85 21.95 -8.11
N HIS A 113 -10.59 21.24 -9.22
CA HIS A 113 -10.21 21.84 -10.51
C HIS A 113 -9.01 22.81 -10.48
N GLY A 114 -8.13 22.71 -9.47
CA GLY A 114 -6.96 23.59 -9.34
C GLY A 114 -6.97 24.49 -8.11
N HIS A 115 -8.11 24.63 -7.43
CA HIS A 115 -8.28 25.59 -6.34
C HIS A 115 -7.63 25.15 -5.03
N GLU A 116 -7.48 23.84 -4.81
CA GLU A 116 -6.92 23.31 -3.58
C GLU A 116 -5.62 22.55 -3.85
N LYS A 117 -4.53 22.91 -3.16
CA LYS A 117 -3.22 22.27 -3.30
C LYS A 117 -2.71 21.81 -1.95
N TYR A 118 -2.39 20.52 -1.85
CA TYR A 118 -1.85 19.93 -0.63
C TYR A 118 -0.55 19.22 -0.93
N ARG A 119 0.50 19.55 -0.16
CA ARG A 119 1.76 18.83 -0.24
C ARG A 119 1.71 17.57 0.63
N PHE A 120 2.35 16.52 0.17
CA PHE A 120 2.53 15.29 0.94
C PHE A 120 3.93 14.73 0.65
N TYR A 121 4.49 13.99 1.61
CA TYR A 121 5.82 13.42 1.46
C TYR A 121 5.87 12.46 0.26
N ASN A 122 6.96 12.52 -0.50
CA ASN A 122 7.13 11.70 -1.69
C ASN A 122 7.04 10.20 -1.32
N PRO A 123 6.05 9.44 -1.85
CA PRO A 123 5.87 8.04 -1.49
C PRO A 123 7.04 7.14 -1.90
N LEU A 124 7.79 7.50 -2.95
CA LEU A 124 9.01 6.77 -3.32
C LEU A 124 10.08 6.93 -2.26
N MET A 125 10.28 8.15 -1.75
CA MET A 125 11.22 8.40 -0.66
C MET A 125 10.76 7.76 0.65
N GLN A 126 9.44 7.72 0.89
CA GLN A 126 8.85 7.01 2.03
C GLN A 126 9.19 5.52 1.97
N ASN A 127 8.89 4.89 0.83
CA ASN A 127 9.15 3.48 0.64
C ASN A 127 10.65 3.15 0.62
N LYS A 128 11.51 4.04 0.12
CA LYS A 128 12.97 3.91 0.27
C LYS A 128 13.40 3.84 1.74
N GLY A 129 12.78 4.65 2.60
CA GLY A 129 12.99 4.60 4.06
C GLY A 129 12.48 3.30 4.70
N HIS A 130 11.37 2.74 4.19
CA HIS A 130 10.86 1.43 4.59
C HIS A 130 11.81 0.29 4.20
N ILE A 131 12.30 0.31 2.96
CA ILE A 131 13.28 -0.64 2.45
C ILE A 131 14.58 -0.56 3.25
N MET A 132 15.03 0.63 3.63
CA MET A 132 16.20 0.80 4.50
C MET A 132 15.98 0.13 5.86
N ALA A 133 14.80 0.33 6.49
CA ALA A 133 14.49 -0.35 7.74
C ALA A 133 14.43 -1.89 7.58
N LEU A 134 13.89 -2.40 6.47
CA LEU A 134 13.95 -3.83 6.15
C LEU A 134 15.40 -4.34 6.07
N ARG A 135 16.28 -3.62 5.36
CA ARG A 135 17.71 -3.96 5.26
C ARG A 135 18.40 -4.00 6.62
N GLU A 136 18.10 -3.04 7.50
CA GLU A 136 18.66 -2.99 8.85
C GLU A 136 18.35 -4.25 9.68
N ASN A 137 17.25 -4.94 9.37
CA ASN A 137 16.81 -6.17 10.05
C ASN A 137 17.19 -7.44 9.28
N LEU A 138 17.89 -7.35 8.14
CA LEU A 138 18.28 -8.50 7.31
C LEU A 138 19.82 -8.61 7.13
N PRO A 139 20.62 -8.65 8.22
CA PRO A 139 22.08 -8.72 8.12
C PRO A 139 22.60 -9.97 7.42
N HIS A 140 21.85 -11.09 7.44
CA HIS A 140 22.23 -12.32 6.72
C HIS A 140 21.69 -12.38 5.28
N ASN A 141 20.99 -11.32 4.83
CA ASN A 141 20.51 -11.15 3.45
C ASN A 141 20.82 -9.74 2.90
N PRO A 142 22.06 -9.23 3.01
CA PRO A 142 22.38 -7.83 2.76
C PRO A 142 22.14 -7.40 1.30
N HIS A 143 22.18 -8.35 0.36
CA HIS A 143 22.04 -8.10 -1.09
C HIS A 143 20.71 -8.58 -1.69
N ILE A 144 19.77 -9.08 -0.89
CA ILE A 144 18.50 -9.58 -1.42
C ILE A 144 17.79 -8.47 -2.21
N PRO A 145 17.30 -8.67 -3.45
CA PRO A 145 16.57 -7.62 -4.14
C PRO A 145 15.31 -7.21 -3.38
N ILE A 146 15.07 -5.90 -3.26
CA ILE A 146 13.82 -5.36 -2.69
C ILE A 146 13.24 -4.37 -3.70
N TYR A 147 12.10 -4.72 -4.29
CA TYR A 147 11.38 -3.91 -5.27
C TYR A 147 10.42 -2.95 -4.56
N SER A 148 10.51 -1.67 -4.88
CA SER A 148 9.60 -0.62 -4.41
C SER A 148 8.42 -0.51 -5.36
N VAL A 149 7.20 -0.77 -4.87
CA VAL A 149 5.97 -0.62 -5.65
C VAL A 149 5.03 0.36 -4.96
N VAL A 150 4.98 1.60 -5.46
CA VAL A 150 4.01 2.60 -5.01
C VAL A 150 2.73 2.46 -5.85
N VAL A 151 1.59 2.23 -5.19
CA VAL A 151 0.29 2.09 -5.85
C VAL A 151 -0.62 3.25 -5.48
N PHE A 152 -1.09 3.98 -6.49
CA PHE A 152 -2.07 5.05 -6.32
C PHE A 152 -3.49 4.56 -6.61
N TYR A 153 -4.23 4.28 -5.55
CA TYR A 153 -5.69 4.09 -5.54
C TYR A 153 -6.44 5.43 -5.58
N GLY A 154 -7.77 5.33 -5.63
CA GLY A 154 -8.68 6.46 -5.70
C GLY A 154 -8.83 7.04 -7.11
N ASP A 155 -9.58 8.13 -7.21
CA ASP A 155 -9.77 8.87 -8.47
C ASP A 155 -8.70 9.96 -8.62
N CYS A 156 -7.45 9.52 -8.79
CA CYS A 156 -6.34 10.42 -9.01
C CYS A 156 -5.67 10.23 -10.38
N LYS A 157 -5.04 11.29 -10.88
CA LYS A 157 -4.26 11.28 -12.12
C LYS A 157 -2.84 11.77 -11.83
N LEU A 158 -1.89 10.85 -11.85
CA LEU A 158 -0.45 11.11 -11.86
C LEU A 158 -0.08 11.91 -13.11
N LYS A 159 0.58 13.05 -12.92
CA LYS A 159 1.04 13.95 -14.00
C LYS A 159 2.55 13.85 -14.12
N ASN A 160 3.02 13.19 -15.18
CA ASN A 160 4.43 13.09 -15.58
C ASN A 160 5.40 12.49 -14.55
N ILE A 161 4.93 11.55 -13.72
CA ILE A 161 5.83 10.80 -12.82
C ILE A 161 6.52 9.69 -13.62
N LYS A 162 7.85 9.77 -13.74
CA LYS A 162 8.72 8.75 -14.33
C LYS A 162 9.65 8.20 -13.26
N THR A 163 9.93 6.90 -13.29
CA THR A 163 10.97 6.27 -12.48
C THR A 163 12.08 5.79 -13.42
N ASP A 164 13.33 6.05 -13.05
CA ASP A 164 14.51 5.68 -13.85
C ASP A 164 15.15 4.37 -13.37
N SER A 165 14.52 3.69 -12.42
CA SER A 165 15.03 2.48 -11.78
C SER A 165 14.20 1.26 -12.13
N ASP A 166 14.90 0.17 -12.44
CA ASP A 166 14.31 -1.15 -12.62
C ASP A 166 13.70 -1.74 -11.33
N TYR A 167 13.94 -1.14 -10.17
CA TYR A 167 13.44 -1.59 -8.88
C TYR A 167 12.33 -0.70 -8.31
N GLU A 168 11.98 0.39 -8.99
CA GLU A 168 10.98 1.34 -8.51
C GLU A 168 9.82 1.51 -9.49
N PHE A 169 8.61 1.26 -9.00
CA PHE A 169 7.39 1.30 -9.80
C PHE A 169 6.38 2.24 -9.15
N VAL A 170 5.86 3.19 -9.92
CA VAL A 170 4.69 4.00 -9.55
C VAL A 170 3.54 3.64 -10.47
N ILE A 171 2.48 3.04 -9.92
CA ILE A 171 1.43 2.40 -10.73
C ILE A 171 0.03 2.65 -10.20
N TYR A 172 -0.96 2.37 -11.05
CA TYR A 172 -2.37 2.23 -10.66
C TYR A 172 -2.74 0.77 -10.35
N PRO A 173 -3.85 0.51 -9.65
CA PRO A 173 -4.24 -0.84 -9.23
C PRO A 173 -4.38 -1.84 -10.38
N ASN A 174 -4.86 -1.40 -11.55
CA ASN A 174 -4.98 -2.23 -12.75
C ASN A 174 -3.63 -2.72 -13.32
N ARG A 175 -2.51 -2.11 -12.92
CA ARG A 175 -1.15 -2.51 -13.32
C ARG A 175 -0.44 -3.40 -12.30
N ILE A 176 -1.03 -3.66 -11.12
CA ILE A 176 -0.42 -4.53 -10.08
C ILE A 176 -0.06 -5.89 -10.67
N LYS A 177 -1.02 -6.57 -11.32
CA LYS A 177 -0.80 -7.91 -11.90
C LYS A 177 0.38 -7.94 -12.85
N ARG A 178 0.39 -7.03 -13.84
CA ARG A 178 1.48 -6.92 -14.82
C ARG A 178 2.83 -6.62 -14.16
N THR A 179 2.86 -5.73 -13.17
CA THR A 179 4.09 -5.32 -12.50
C THR A 179 4.68 -6.46 -11.67
N VAL A 180 3.85 -7.13 -10.89
CA VAL A 180 4.26 -8.29 -10.09
C VAL A 180 4.70 -9.45 -10.98
N SER A 181 3.97 -9.77 -12.05
CA SER A 181 4.40 -10.78 -13.03
C SER A 181 5.74 -10.44 -13.68
N ARG A 182 5.98 -9.16 -14.03
CA ARG A 182 7.28 -8.70 -14.55
C ARG A 182 8.41 -8.85 -13.53
N ILE A 183 8.15 -8.64 -12.24
CA ILE A 183 9.15 -8.89 -11.19
C ILE A 183 9.42 -10.39 -11.08
N LEU A 184 8.38 -11.23 -11.09
CA LEU A 184 8.50 -12.68 -10.95
C LEU A 184 9.14 -13.38 -12.17
N SER A 185 9.23 -12.70 -13.31
CA SER A 185 9.94 -13.17 -14.50
C SER A 185 11.43 -12.79 -14.50
N ARG A 186 11.92 -12.08 -13.49
CA ARG A 186 13.35 -11.76 -13.35
C ARG A 186 14.13 -12.96 -12.81
N GLN A 187 15.46 -12.85 -12.86
CA GLN A 187 16.35 -13.82 -12.26
C GLN A 187 15.98 -14.06 -10.78
N GLU A 188 16.03 -15.33 -10.37
CA GLU A 188 15.81 -15.68 -8.97
C GLU A 188 16.90 -15.05 -8.10
N ALA A 189 16.50 -14.58 -6.92
CA ALA A 189 17.42 -13.93 -6.01
C ALA A 189 18.34 -14.96 -5.35
N ASN A 190 19.59 -14.59 -5.14
CA ASN A 190 20.48 -15.32 -4.24
C ASN A 190 20.08 -14.99 -2.79
N PHE A 191 19.37 -15.92 -2.16
CA PHE A 191 18.99 -15.81 -0.76
C PHE A 191 20.13 -16.26 0.14
N GLY A 192 20.43 -15.48 1.17
CA GLY A 192 21.21 -15.95 2.32
C GLY A 192 20.31 -16.78 3.23
N ASP A 193 20.05 -16.28 4.44
CA ASP A 193 19.16 -16.96 5.38
C ASP A 193 17.67 -16.69 5.09
N LYS A 194 16.96 -17.66 4.48
CA LYS A 194 15.52 -17.56 4.27
C LYS A 194 14.71 -17.58 5.58
N HIS A 195 15.23 -18.19 6.65
CA HIS A 195 14.56 -18.20 7.96
C HIS A 195 14.60 -16.82 8.61
N GLU A 196 15.71 -16.08 8.50
CA GLU A 196 15.81 -14.67 8.91
C GLU A 196 14.69 -13.84 8.28
N ILE A 197 14.55 -13.89 6.95
CA ILE A 197 13.51 -13.12 6.23
C ILE A 197 12.12 -13.45 6.78
N MET A 198 11.81 -14.75 6.90
CA MET A 198 10.50 -15.17 7.38
C MET A 198 10.26 -14.78 8.84
N SER A 199 11.29 -14.85 9.69
CA SER A 199 11.23 -14.44 11.09
C SER A 199 10.96 -12.94 11.21
N VAL A 200 11.73 -12.11 10.50
CA VAL A 200 11.63 -10.65 10.49
C VAL A 200 10.25 -10.20 10.01
N LEU A 201 9.77 -10.74 8.89
CA LEU A 201 8.46 -10.33 8.35
C LEU A 201 7.29 -10.80 9.23
N ARG A 202 7.36 -12.00 9.83
CA ARG A 202 6.35 -12.44 10.81
C ARG A 202 6.36 -11.56 12.06
N GLN A 203 7.54 -11.23 12.58
CA GLN A 203 7.67 -10.34 13.73
C GLN A 203 7.15 -8.94 13.40
N ALA A 204 7.38 -8.44 12.18
CA ALA A 204 6.85 -7.15 11.73
C ALA A 204 5.31 -7.10 11.73
N VAL A 205 4.66 -8.17 11.26
CA VAL A 205 3.19 -8.29 11.31
C VAL A 205 2.71 -8.37 12.77
N LYS A 206 3.43 -9.11 13.63
CA LYS A 206 3.12 -9.20 15.06
C LYS A 206 3.25 -7.84 15.76
N ASN A 207 4.26 -7.04 15.43
CA ASN A 207 4.46 -5.70 15.97
C ASN A 207 3.25 -4.78 15.69
N GLY A 208 2.59 -4.92 14.55
CA GLY A 208 1.36 -4.16 14.26
C GLY A 208 0.11 -4.59 15.05
N THR A 209 0.24 -5.56 15.97
CA THR A 209 -0.80 -5.87 16.98
C THR A 209 -0.54 -5.18 18.32
N ASP A 210 0.66 -4.62 18.51
CA ASP A 210 1.04 -3.85 19.68
C ASP A 210 0.52 -2.41 19.56
N LYS A 211 -0.32 -2.00 20.51
CA LYS A 211 -0.99 -0.69 20.45
C LYS A 211 0.00 0.46 20.65
N ASP A 212 1.07 0.28 21.41
CA ASP A 212 2.03 1.33 21.69
C ASP A 212 2.92 1.59 20.47
N ILE A 213 3.33 0.53 19.79
CA ILE A 213 4.05 0.62 18.51
C ILE A 213 3.20 1.34 17.46
N VAL A 214 1.93 0.94 17.33
CA VAL A 214 0.99 1.54 16.38
C VAL A 214 0.74 3.01 16.71
N ALA A 215 0.48 3.33 17.98
CA ALA A 215 0.22 4.70 18.44
C ALA A 215 1.43 5.62 18.20
N ALA A 216 2.65 5.18 18.50
CA ALA A 216 3.87 5.95 18.27
C ALA A 216 4.10 6.24 16.77
N GLN A 217 3.77 5.28 15.90
CA GLN A 217 3.85 5.46 14.45
C GLN A 217 2.82 6.47 13.95
N VAL A 218 1.57 6.38 14.42
CA VAL A 218 0.50 7.34 14.09
C VAL A 218 0.88 8.75 14.52
N GLU A 219 1.37 8.91 15.76
CA GLU A 219 1.81 10.21 16.27
C GLU A 219 2.94 10.81 15.42
N THR A 220 3.90 9.98 15.01
CA THR A 220 5.00 10.41 14.12
C THR A 220 4.47 10.88 12.77
N ALA A 221 3.53 10.15 12.17
CA ALA A 221 2.89 10.53 10.91
C ALA A 221 2.08 11.83 11.04
N GLU A 222 1.34 12.01 12.12
CA GLU A 222 0.58 13.24 12.38
C GLU A 222 1.48 14.46 12.60
N ARG A 223 2.60 14.29 13.32
CA ARG A 223 3.59 15.36 13.50
C ARG A 223 4.22 15.76 12.17
N ALA A 224 4.53 14.80 11.30
CA ALA A 224 5.02 15.08 9.95
C ALA A 224 3.97 15.84 9.12
N ALA A 225 2.71 15.37 9.12
CA ALA A 225 1.61 16.01 8.41
C ALA A 225 1.35 17.44 8.91
N ARG A 226 1.43 17.71 10.22
CA ARG A 226 1.29 19.06 10.80
C ARG A 226 2.42 20.01 10.39
N ARG A 227 3.66 19.54 10.35
CA ARG A 227 4.80 20.34 9.87
C ARG A 227 4.63 20.72 8.41
N ASP A 228 4.12 19.80 7.61
CA ASP A 228 3.88 20.03 6.19
C ASP A 228 2.67 20.94 5.96
N SER A 229 1.60 20.78 6.75
CA SER A 229 0.41 21.63 6.68
C SER A 229 0.69 23.05 7.13
N HIS A 230 1.48 23.27 8.20
CA HIS A 230 1.85 24.62 8.68
C HIS A 230 2.71 25.38 7.64
N ARG A 231 3.57 24.69 6.88
CA ARG A 231 4.28 25.28 5.73
C ARG A 231 3.37 25.65 4.57
N SER A 232 2.25 24.96 4.37
CA SER A 232 1.21 25.36 3.41
C SER A 232 0.26 26.45 3.96
N PHE A 233 0.02 26.48 5.28
CA PHE A 233 -0.90 27.41 5.95
C PHE A 233 -0.34 28.83 6.04
N LEU A 234 0.99 28.99 6.20
CA LEU A 234 1.67 30.30 6.21
C LEU A 234 1.64 31.04 4.85
N ARG A 235 0.98 30.48 3.81
CA ARG A 235 0.79 31.15 2.50
C ARG A 235 -0.67 31.48 2.16
N PHE A 236 -1.66 31.06 2.95
CA PHE A 236 -3.07 31.34 2.67
C PHE A 236 -3.86 31.49 3.97
N LEU A 237 -4.12 32.73 4.37
CA LEU A 237 -5.17 33.06 5.32
C LEU A 237 -6.53 32.86 4.63
N ASN A 238 -7.27 31.82 5.01
CA ASN A 238 -8.73 31.89 5.18
C ASN A 238 -9.21 30.68 6.02
N PRO A 239 -9.91 30.88 7.15
CA PRO A 239 -10.01 29.88 8.21
C PRO A 239 -11.30 29.06 8.13
N PHE A 240 -11.50 28.24 7.11
CA PHE A 240 -12.53 27.18 7.14
C PHE A 240 -12.07 25.99 6.30
N ASN A 241 -12.24 24.78 6.82
CA ASN A 241 -11.82 23.47 6.28
C ASN A 241 -10.46 22.93 6.73
N LEU A 242 -10.18 22.93 8.04
CA LEU A 242 -9.57 21.75 8.67
C LEU A 242 -10.71 20.76 9.00
N PHE A 243 -10.44 19.45 8.90
CA PHE A 243 -11.37 18.32 9.08
C PHE A 243 -11.97 17.72 7.80
N ARG A 244 -11.10 17.04 7.03
CA ARG A 244 -11.54 15.90 6.19
C ARG A 244 -10.47 14.83 5.95
N CYS A 245 -9.44 14.77 6.80
CA CYS A 245 -8.49 13.67 6.87
C CYS A 245 -8.60 13.13 8.29
N PHE A 246 -9.47 12.12 8.49
CA PHE A 246 -9.77 11.32 9.69
C PHE A 246 -11.29 11.13 9.78
N ARG A 247 -11.67 9.86 9.98
CA ARG A 247 -13.03 9.26 9.98
C ARG A 247 -13.60 8.95 8.60
N ARG A 248 -13.64 7.65 8.31
CA ARG A 248 -14.91 6.91 8.43
C ARG A 248 -14.63 5.53 9.01
N TRP A 249 -15.48 5.19 9.98
CA TRP A 249 -15.64 3.92 10.68
C TRP A 249 -15.72 2.72 9.73
#